data_AF-D9QKQ3-F1
#
_entry.id   AF-D9QKQ3-F1
#
_cell.length_a   1.000
_cell.length_b   1.000
_cell.length_c   1.000
_cell.angle_alpha   90.00
_cell.angle_beta   90.00
_cell.angle_gamma   90.00
#
_symmetry.space_group_name_H-M   'P 1'
#
loop_
_entity.id
_entity.type
_entity.pdbx_description
1 polymer ?
#
loop_
_entity_poly.entity_id
_entity_poly.type
_entity_poly.pdbx_seq_one_letter_code
_entity_poly.pdbx_strand_id
1 'polypeptide(L)' 'MTDANEKPARDPDLDANTPHARRVDPMRDDHDQLHDKKKTAEDHQEALVDEGVEETFPASDPVSAKRIT' A
#
# COMPACT_ATOMS: atom_id res chain seq x y z
N MET A 1 12.45 27.22 -41.86
CA MET A 1 12.05 25.81 -42.02
C MET A 1 11.74 25.27 -40.64
N THR A 2 10.50 24.90 -40.35
CA THR A 2 10.10 24.23 -39.11
C THR A 2 10.18 22.73 -39.33
N ASP A 3 11.00 22.03 -38.56
CA ASP A 3 11.12 20.57 -38.58
C ASP A 3 9.83 19.92 -38.09
N ALA A 4 8.97 19.55 -39.03
CA ALA A 4 7.67 18.91 -38.80
C ALA A 4 7.79 17.37 -38.79
N ASN A 5 8.72 16.81 -38.01
CA ASN A 5 8.86 15.35 -37.92
C ASN A 5 9.14 14.86 -36.50
N GLU A 6 8.28 15.25 -35.58
CA GLU A 6 8.16 14.54 -34.30
C GLU A 6 6.84 13.78 -34.34
N LYS A 7 6.91 12.48 -34.64
CA LYS A 7 5.74 11.60 -34.53
C LYS A 7 5.37 11.52 -33.05
N PRO A 8 4.09 11.71 -32.67
CA PRO A 8 3.70 11.61 -31.28
C PRO A 8 4.08 10.22 -30.74
N ALA A 9 4.61 10.18 -29.53
CA ALA A 9 4.92 8.92 -28.85
C ALA A 9 3.68 8.01 -28.87
N ARG A 10 3.87 6.73 -29.23
CA ARG A 10 2.77 5.75 -29.23
C ARG A 10 2.22 5.60 -27.82
N ASP A 11 0.90 5.58 -27.71
CA ASP A 11 0.22 5.27 -26.45
C ASP A 11 0.60 3.84 -26.01
N PRO A 12 1.27 3.69 -24.86
CA PRO A 12 1.71 2.37 -24.38
C PRO A 12 0.53 1.42 -24.12
N ASP A 13 -0.67 1.93 -23.84
CA ASP A 13 -1.86 1.11 -23.56
C ASP A 13 -2.43 0.47 -24.84
N LEU A 14 -2.03 0.96 -26.01
CA LEU A 14 -2.46 0.45 -27.32
C LEU A 14 -1.42 -0.45 -28.02
N ASP A 15 -0.22 -0.60 -27.44
CA ASP A 15 0.85 -1.43 -28.01
C ASP A 15 0.83 -2.84 -27.40
N ALA A 16 0.61 -3.85 -28.26
CA ALA A 16 0.59 -5.26 -27.88
C ALA A 16 1.94 -5.77 -27.33
N ASN A 17 3.04 -5.05 -27.56
CA ASN A 17 4.37 -5.40 -27.04
C ASN A 17 4.67 -4.72 -25.69
N THR A 18 3.80 -3.84 -25.19
CA THR A 18 3.97 -3.24 -23.87
C THR A 18 3.90 -4.32 -22.80
N PRO A 19 4.85 -4.38 -21.86
CA PRO A 19 4.78 -5.30 -20.73
C PRO A 19 3.50 -5.08 -19.92
N HIS A 20 2.83 -6.17 -19.52
CA HIS A 20 1.59 -6.14 -18.73
C HIS A 20 1.70 -5.45 -17.35
N ALA A 21 2.92 -5.17 -16.88
CA ALA A 21 3.17 -4.48 -15.63
C ALA A 21 4.36 -3.52 -15.77
N ARG A 22 4.22 -2.33 -15.18
CA ARG A 22 5.32 -1.37 -15.05
C ARG A 22 6.32 -1.90 -14.03
N ARG A 23 7.60 -2.00 -14.40
CA ARG A 23 8.67 -2.26 -13.44
C ARG A 23 8.81 -1.09 -12.49
N VAL A 24 8.93 -1.39 -11.20
CA VAL A 24 9.13 -0.42 -10.13
C VAL A 24 10.27 -0.89 -9.25
N ASP A 25 11.06 0.04 -8.77
CA ASP A 25 12.04 -0.25 -7.73
C ASP A 25 11.30 -0.59 -6.43
N PRO A 26 11.79 -1.55 -5.64
CA PRO A 26 11.21 -1.86 -4.33
C PRO A 26 11.18 -0.59 -3.47
N MET A 27 10.02 -0.30 -2.87
CA MET A 27 9.89 0.81 -1.94
C MET A 27 10.68 0.46 -0.68
N ARG A 28 11.55 1.38 -0.22
CA ARG A 28 12.43 1.17 0.95
C ARG A 28 11.75 1.48 2.28
N ASP A 29 10.62 2.17 2.27
CA ASP A 29 9.88 2.47 3.48
C ASP A 29 9.26 1.20 4.08
N ASP A 30 9.21 1.19 5.41
CA ASP A 30 8.79 0.04 6.18
C ASP A 30 7.34 -0.33 5.83
N HIS A 31 7.14 -1.55 5.35
CA HIS A 31 5.81 -2.07 5.03
C HIS A 31 4.99 -2.41 6.29
N ASP A 32 5.57 -2.22 7.47
CA ASP A 32 4.92 -2.44 8.76
C ASP A 32 3.91 -1.32 9.04
N GLN A 33 2.63 -1.62 8.80
CA GLN A 33 1.51 -0.72 9.06
C GLN A 33 1.41 -0.30 10.54
N LEU A 34 1.98 -1.09 11.44
CA LEU A 34 1.97 -0.82 12.88
C LEU A 34 3.17 0.02 13.34
N HIS A 35 4.12 0.35 12.47
CA HIS A 35 5.37 1.02 12.87
C HIS A 35 5.11 2.32 13.65
N ASP A 36 4.14 3.12 13.22
CA ASP A 36 3.79 4.36 13.90
C ASP A 36 2.95 4.13 15.17
N LYS A 37 2.02 3.17 15.12
CA LYS A 37 1.15 2.79 16.26
C LYS A 37 1.96 2.20 17.42
N LYS A 38 3.04 1.46 17.12
CA LYS A 38 4.00 0.92 18.10
C LYS A 38 4.77 1.99 18.88
N LYS A 39 4.87 3.23 18.37
CA LYS A 39 5.58 4.32 19.08
C LYS A 39 4.78 4.83 20.28
N THR A 40 3.46 4.66 20.26
CA THR A 40 2.53 5.16 21.27
C THR A 40 1.89 4.05 22.10
N ALA A 41 1.84 2.82 21.58
CA ALA A 41 1.29 1.67 22.27
C ALA A 41 2.26 1.10 23.32
N GLU A 42 1.72 0.52 24.40
CA GLU A 42 2.54 -0.08 25.47
C GLU A 42 3.18 -1.40 25.04
N ASP A 43 2.50 -2.17 24.20
CA ASP A 43 2.99 -3.42 23.59
C ASP A 43 2.40 -3.62 22.19
N HIS A 44 2.99 -4.54 21.42
CA HIS A 44 2.54 -4.90 20.08
C HIS A 44 1.07 -5.34 20.04
N GLN A 45 0.59 -5.98 21.11
CA GLN A 45 -0.80 -6.41 21.18
C GLN A 45 -1.79 -5.25 21.30
N GLU A 46 -1.41 -4.18 21.99
CA GLU A 46 -2.26 -2.98 22.04
C GLU A 46 -2.29 -2.27 20.70
N ALA A 47 -1.13 -2.14 20.02
CA ALA A 47 -1.08 -1.55 18.69
C ALA A 47 -2.00 -2.27 17.68
N LEU A 48 -2.12 -3.61 17.79
CA LEU A 48 -3.03 -4.42 16.98
C LEU A 48 -4.51 -4.20 17.33
N VAL A 49 -4.82 -4.06 18.63
CA VAL A 49 -6.20 -3.80 19.08
C VAL A 49 -6.64 -2.42 18.60
N ASP A 50 -5.80 -1.41 18.77
CA ASP A 50 -6.11 -0.02 18.37
C ASP A 50 -6.39 0.07 16.87
N GLU A 51 -5.52 -0.50 16.03
CA GLU A 51 -5.73 -0.57 14.58
C GLU A 51 -7.04 -1.27 14.22
N GLY A 52 -7.28 -2.44 14.83
CA GLY A 52 -8.49 -3.19 14.55
C GLY A 52 -9.75 -2.44 14.94
N VAL A 53 -9.73 -1.67 16.04
CA VAL A 53 -10.89 -0.86 16.48
C VAL A 53 -11.16 0.29 15.52
N GLU A 54 -10.12 0.96 15.02
CA GLU A 54 -10.23 2.02 14.01
C GLU A 54 -10.80 1.51 12.68
N GLU A 55 -10.45 0.27 12.31
CA GLU A 55 -10.89 -0.38 11.07
C GLU A 55 -12.21 -1.19 11.22
N THR A 56 -12.77 -1.27 12.42
CA THR A 56 -14.00 -2.03 12.69
C THR A 56 -15.25 -1.25 12.30
N PHE A 57 -16.31 -1.97 11.91
CA PHE A 57 -17.59 -1.36 11.58
C PHE A 57 -18.56 -1.37 12.77
N PRO A 58 -19.51 -0.42 12.85
CA PRO A 58 -20.43 -0.31 14.00
C PRO A 58 -21.28 -1.56 14.29
N ALA A 59 -21.51 -2.41 13.29
CA ALA A 59 -22.30 -3.64 13.41
C ALA A 59 -21.44 -4.91 13.51
N SER A 60 -20.11 -4.78 13.55
CA SER A 60 -19.18 -5.90 13.66
C SER A 60 -19.02 -6.36 15.12
N ASP A 61 -18.63 -7.63 15.31
CA ASP A 61 -18.21 -8.14 16.62
C ASP A 61 -16.95 -7.40 17.13
N PRO A 62 -16.75 -7.26 18.46
CA PRO A 62 -15.57 -6.61 19.01
C PRO A 62 -14.26 -7.29 18.59
N VAL A 63 -13.23 -6.49 18.37
CA VAL A 63 -11.92 -6.97 17.92
C VAL A 63 -11.18 -7.68 19.04
N SER A 64 -10.48 -8.77 18.72
CA SER A 64 -9.71 -9.56 19.70
C SER A 64 -8.32 -9.91 19.16
N ALA A 65 -7.27 -9.35 19.75
CA ALA A 65 -5.89 -9.72 19.46
C ALA A 65 -5.55 -11.06 20.14
N LYS A 66 -5.19 -12.07 19.34
CA LYS A 66 -4.85 -13.41 19.86
C LYS A 66 -3.46 -13.40 20.49
N ARG A 67 -3.37 -13.83 21.75
CA ARG A 67 -2.10 -14.17 22.40
C ARG A 67 -1.72 -15.60 22.01
N ILE A 68 -0.73 -15.74 21.13
CA ILE A 68 -0.14 -17.04 20.79
C ILE A 68 1.13 -17.17 21.64
N THR A 69 1.11 -18.03 22.65
CA THR A 69 2.24 -18.35 23.54
C THR A 69 3.01 -19.57 23.05
#